data_AF-A0A8J6W8X7-F1
#
_entry.id   AF-A0A8J6W8X7-F1
#
_cell.length_a   1.000
_cell.length_b   1.000
_cell.length_c   1.000
_cell.angle_alpha   90.00
_cell.angle_beta   90.00
_cell.angle_gamma   90.00
#
_symmetry.space_group_name_H-M   'P 1'
#
loop_
_entity.id
_entity.type
_entity.pdbx_description
1 polymer ?
#
loop_
_entity_poly.entity_id
_entity_poly.type
_entity_poly.pdbx_seq_one_letter_code
_entity_poly.pdbx_strand_id
1 'polypeptide(L)' 'MSEEFIPNSEIYSAPPGSTVPTPTSREPVHITVIGSATGIDTVVKILHSLGFAEARAWSKLQIDPNTGRPMRVLTKWLRY' A
#
# COMPACT_ATOMS: atom_id res chain seq x y z
N MET A 1 41.30 -26.04 27.92
CA MET A 1 39.83 -25.99 28.01
C MET A 1 39.35 -24.72 27.36
N SER A 2 38.93 -24.85 26.12
CA SER A 2 38.12 -23.87 25.41
C SER A 2 37.32 -24.67 24.39
N GLU A 3 36.13 -25.08 24.79
CA GLU A 3 35.12 -25.72 23.95
C GLU A 3 34.87 -24.84 22.72
N GLU A 4 35.12 -25.37 21.52
CA GLU A 4 34.66 -24.75 20.28
C GLU A 4 33.12 -24.83 20.25
N PHE A 5 32.48 -23.67 20.40
CA PHE A 5 31.05 -23.51 20.22
C PHE A 5 30.76 -23.65 18.71
N ILE A 6 30.37 -24.83 18.26
CA ILE A 6 29.79 -25.00 16.92
C ILE A 6 28.35 -24.49 17.02
N PRO A 7 27.96 -23.37 16.39
CA PRO A 7 26.55 -23.08 16.24
C PRO A 7 25.98 -24.14 15.31
N ASN A 8 25.12 -25.01 15.84
CA ASN A 8 24.25 -25.85 15.03
C ASN A 8 23.45 -24.94 14.11
N SER A 9 23.90 -24.77 12.87
CA SER A 9 23.10 -24.29 11.76
C SER A 9 22.14 -25.41 11.38
N GLU A 10 21.17 -25.67 12.26
CA GLU A 10 19.97 -26.39 11.89
C GLU A 10 19.26 -25.53 10.85
N ILE A 11 19.49 -25.87 9.59
CA ILE A 11 18.72 -25.41 8.45
C ILE A 11 17.29 -25.87 8.76
N TYR A 12 16.46 -24.97 9.28
CA TYR A 12 15.03 -25.20 9.43
C TYR A 12 14.45 -25.29 8.02
N SER A 13 14.54 -26.49 7.43
CA SER A 13 13.90 -26.82 6.17
C SER A 13 12.40 -26.76 6.44
N ALA A 14 11.76 -25.67 6.01
CA ALA A 14 10.31 -25.54 6.08
C ALA A 14 9.66 -26.77 5.41
N PRO A 15 8.58 -27.33 5.99
CA PRO A 15 7.98 -28.56 5.49
C PRO A 15 7.56 -28.42 4.00
N PRO A 16 7.78 -29.46 3.17
CA PRO A 16 7.37 -29.47 1.77
C PRO A 16 5.84 -29.54 1.71
N GLY A 17 5.21 -28.37 1.68
CA GLY A 17 3.75 -28.25 1.77
C GLY A 17 3.26 -26.84 2.06
N SER A 18 4.14 -25.90 2.47
CA SER A 18 3.80 -24.48 2.40
C SER A 18 3.78 -24.04 0.94
N THR A 19 2.59 -24.13 0.32
CA THR A 19 2.25 -23.27 -0.80
C THR A 19 2.38 -21.85 -0.27
N VAL A 20 3.55 -21.24 -0.43
CA VAL A 20 3.69 -19.78 -0.37
C VAL A 20 2.61 -19.29 -1.34
N PRO A 21 1.60 -18.54 -0.88
CA PRO A 21 0.61 -18.00 -1.80
C PRO A 21 1.40 -17.18 -2.79
N THR A 22 1.50 -17.68 -4.03
CA THR A 22 2.11 -16.96 -5.13
C THR A 22 1.48 -15.58 -5.09
N PRO A 23 2.24 -14.49 -4.91
CA PRO A 23 1.65 -13.17 -4.85
C PRO A 23 0.88 -13.01 -6.15
N THR A 24 -0.44 -13.03 -6.06
CA THR A 24 -1.31 -12.75 -7.20
C THR A 24 -0.76 -11.46 -7.78
N SER A 25 -0.36 -11.44 -9.06
CA SER A 25 0.26 -10.26 -9.66
C SER A 25 -0.66 -9.07 -9.41
N ARG A 26 -0.30 -8.24 -8.43
CA ARG A 26 -1.07 -7.10 -8.00
C ARG A 26 -0.30 -5.88 -8.43
N GLU A 27 -0.90 -5.09 -9.29
CA GLU A 27 -0.28 -3.86 -9.76
C GLU A 27 -0.68 -2.70 -8.83
N PRO A 28 0.29 -1.97 -8.25
CA PRO A 28 0.00 -0.77 -7.49
C PRO A 28 -0.30 0.40 -8.43
N VAL A 29 -1.53 0.91 -8.38
CA VAL A 29 -1.95 2.11 -9.10
C VAL A 29 -2.03 3.29 -8.13
N HIS A 30 -1.33 4.38 -8.46
CA HIS A 30 -1.40 5.64 -7.72
C HIS A 30 -2.40 6.59 -8.36
N ILE A 31 -3.37 7.04 -7.57
CA ILE A 31 -4.42 7.96 -7.99
C ILE A 31 -4.24 9.25 -7.22
N THR A 32 -4.00 10.34 -7.94
CA THR A 32 -3.79 11.67 -7.35
C THR A 32 -4.94 12.59 -7.73
N VAL A 33 -5.51 13.27 -6.74
CA VAL A 33 -6.52 14.30 -6.94
C VAL A 33 -5.92 15.63 -6.46
N ILE A 34 -5.87 16.62 -7.36
CA ILE A 34 -5.34 17.96 -7.11
C ILE A 34 -6.46 18.97 -7.34
N GLY A 35 -6.65 19.93 -6.43
CA GLY A 35 -7.75 20.88 -6.52
C GLY A 35 -7.92 21.73 -5.26
N SER A 36 -9.10 22.29 -5.05
CA SER A 36 -9.45 22.93 -3.77
C SER A 36 -9.69 21.87 -2.69
N ALA A 37 -9.50 22.22 -1.42
CA ALA A 37 -9.76 21.31 -0.30
C ALA A 37 -11.20 20.75 -0.34
N THR A 38 -12.19 21.62 -0.58
CA THR A 38 -13.61 21.23 -0.70
C THR A 38 -13.85 20.31 -1.90
N GLY A 39 -13.23 20.60 -3.05
CA GLY A 39 -13.37 19.76 -4.25
C GLY A 39 -12.80 18.37 -4.03
N ILE A 40 -11.60 18.28 -3.43
CA ILE A 40 -10.95 17.02 -3.08
C ILE A 40 -11.81 16.21 -2.12
N ASP A 41 -12.30 16.81 -1.03
CA ASP A 41 -13.15 16.10 -0.07
C ASP A 41 -14.46 15.62 -0.70
N THR A 42 -15.02 16.38 -1.65
CA THR A 42 -16.21 15.97 -2.40
C THR A 42 -15.92 14.74 -3.27
N VAL A 43 -14.82 14.76 -4.04
CA VAL A 43 -14.39 13.62 -4.86
C VAL A 43 -14.15 12.38 -3.99
N VAL A 44 -13.45 12.52 -2.86
CA VAL A 44 -13.18 11.41 -1.94
C VAL A 44 -14.49 10.82 -1.40
N LYS A 45 -15.45 11.67 -1.00
CA LYS A 45 -16.77 11.20 -0.53
C LYS A 45 -17.56 10.47 -1.62
N ILE A 46 -17.54 10.97 -2.85
CA ILE A 46 -18.20 10.31 -3.99
C ILE A 46 -17.57 8.94 -4.24
N LEU A 47 -16.25 8.86 -4.38
CA LEU A 47 -15.54 7.61 -4.63
C LEU A 47 -15.74 6.60 -3.48
N HIS A 48 -15.85 7.09 -2.25
CA HIS A 48 -16.23 6.26 -1.11
C HIS A 48 -17.66 5.71 -1.24
N SER A 49 -18.63 6.56 -1.58
CA SER A 49 -20.02 6.11 -1.76
C SER A 49 -20.19 5.08 -2.87
N LEU A 50 -19.33 5.13 -3.90
CA LEU A 50 -19.29 4.16 -5.00
C LEU A 50 -18.56 2.86 -4.63
N GLY A 51 -18.05 2.72 -3.41
CA GLY A 51 -17.25 1.56 -2.99
C GLY A 51 -15.88 1.47 -3.65
N PHE A 52 -15.42 2.54 -4.30
CA PHE A 52 -14.14 2.52 -5.00
C PHE A 52 -12.96 2.48 -4.03
N ALA A 53 -13.00 3.28 -2.97
CA ALA A 53 -12.00 3.32 -1.92
C ALA A 53 -12.57 3.93 -0.63
N GLU A 54 -12.13 3.43 0.52
CA GLU A 54 -12.46 4.04 1.81
C GLU A 54 -11.92 5.47 1.91
N ALA A 55 -12.67 6.39 2.54
CA ALA A 55 -12.23 7.77 2.71
C ALA A 55 -10.88 7.87 3.46
N ARG A 56 -10.63 6.96 4.41
CA ARG A 56 -9.38 6.86 5.18
C ARG A 56 -8.20 6.23 4.43
N ALA A 57 -8.46 5.60 3.27
CA ALA A 57 -7.40 5.01 2.45
C ALA A 57 -6.59 6.07 1.69
N TRP A 58 -7.14 7.28 1.57
CA TRP A 58 -6.45 8.43 1.00
C TRP A 58 -5.43 8.98 1.98
N SER A 59 -4.33 9.52 1.43
CA SER A 59 -3.34 10.23 2.22
C SER A 59 -3.93 11.46 2.91
N LYS A 60 -3.22 11.97 3.93
CA LYS A 60 -3.50 13.29 4.49
C LYS A 60 -3.41 14.35 3.39
N LEU A 61 -4.18 15.43 3.56
CA LEU A 61 -4.12 16.56 2.64
C LEU A 61 -2.68 17.11 2.58
N GLN A 62 -2.15 17.23 1.38
CA GLN A 62 -0.80 17.70 1.08
C GLN A 62 -0.85 18.84 0.08
N ILE A 63 0.28 19.50 -0.15
CA ILE A 63 0.42 20.52 -1.21
C ILE A 63 1.22 19.91 -2.35
N ASP A 64 0.68 20.00 -3.55
CA ASP A 64 1.37 19.58 -4.77
C ASP A 64 2.57 20.51 -5.04
N PRO A 65 3.79 19.98 -5.20
CA PRO A 65 5.00 20.80 -5.37
C PRO A 65 5.03 21.56 -6.70
N ASN A 66 4.28 21.13 -7.71
CA ASN A 66 4.32 21.74 -9.05
C ASN A 66 3.34 22.90 -9.20
N THR A 67 2.17 22.80 -8.57
CA THR A 67 1.06 23.75 -8.72
C THR A 67 0.78 24.55 -7.45
N GLY A 68 1.34 24.14 -6.30
CA GLY A 68 1.05 24.74 -4.99
C GLY A 68 -0.39 24.49 -4.51
N ARG A 69 -1.14 23.62 -5.17
CA ARG A 69 -2.54 23.33 -4.84
C ARG A 69 -2.65 22.17 -3.85
N PRO A 70 -3.70 22.13 -3.04
CA PRO A 70 -4.00 20.95 -2.24
C PRO A 70 -4.11 19.68 -3.10
N MET A 71 -3.64 18.56 -2.56
CA MET A 71 -3.73 17.24 -3.17
C MET A 71 -3.93 16.11 -2.16
N ARG A 72 -4.48 14.99 -2.61
CA ARG A 72 -4.46 13.70 -1.92
C ARG A 72 -4.10 12.58 -2.89
N VAL A 73 -3.50 11.52 -2.34
CA VAL A 73 -3.01 10.37 -3.09
C VAL A 73 -3.62 9.10 -2.51
N LEU A 74 -4.03 8.18 -3.37
CA LEU A 74 -4.49 6.84 -3.03
C LEU A 74 -3.61 5.82 -3.76
N THR A 75 -3.11 4.82 -3.04
CA THR A 75 -2.48 3.64 -3.63
C THR A 75 -3.49 2.50 -3.61
N LYS A 76 -3.84 1.97 -4.79
CA LYS A 76 -4.78 0.86 -4.94
C LYS A 76 -4.10 -0.32 -5.63
N TRP A 77 -4.20 -1.50 -5.02
CA TRP A 77 -3.67 -2.73 -5.60
C TRP A 77 -4.73 -3.38 -6.48
N LEU A 78 -4.52 -3.36 -7.79
CA LEU A 78 -5.42 -4.00 -8.74
C LEU A 78 -4.94 -5.42 -9.05
N ARG A 79 -5.89 -6.32 -9.30
CA ARG A 79 -5.62 -7.65 -9.86
C ARG A 79 -6.16 -7.62 -11.29
N TYR A 80 -5.44 -8.22 -12.22
CA TYR A 80 -5.84 -8.41 -13.61
C TYR A 80 -5.72 -9.88 -14.00
#